data_AF-A0AAU8L5A8-F1
#
_entry.id   AF-A0AAU8L5A8-F1
#
_cell.length_a   1.000
_cell.length_b   1.000
_cell.length_c   1.000
_cell.angle_alpha   90.00
_cell.angle_beta   90.00
_cell.angle_gamma   90.00
#
_symmetry.space_group_name_H-M   'P 1'
#
loop_
_entity.id
_entity.type
_entity.pdbx_description
1 polymer ?
#
loop_
_entity_poly.entity_id
_entity_poly.type
_entity_poly.pdbx_seq_one_letter_code
_entity_poly.pdbx_strand_id
1 'polypeptide(L)' 'MEAKNESFEVKLERAKVILEQLSNPELSLEEGMKRYQEGILVLKEASAMIEEAKLTYAKLQEKEEKA' A
#
# COMPACT_ATOMS: atom_id res chain seq x y z
N MET A 1 -20.83 -0.31 7.35
CA MET A 1 -19.73 -1.29 7.33
C MET A 1 -18.47 -0.46 7.12
N GLU A 2 -17.81 -0.08 8.22
CA GLU A 2 -16.62 0.79 8.16
C GLU A 2 -15.51 0.01 7.44
N ALA A 3 -15.07 0.53 6.29
CA ALA A 3 -13.86 0.05 5.64
C ALA A 3 -12.72 0.36 6.60
N LYS A 4 -12.37 -0.61 7.44
CA LYS A 4 -11.26 -0.55 8.38
C LYS A 4 -10.02 -0.08 7.61
N ASN A 5 -9.41 1.00 8.07
CA ASN A 5 -8.06 1.39 7.69
C ASN A 5 -7.15 0.17 7.91
N GLU A 6 -6.88 -0.59 6.84
CA GLU A 6 -5.93 -1.69 6.86
C GLU A 6 -4.56 -1.10 7.19
N SER A 7 -3.81 -1.78 8.06
CA SER A 7 -2.45 -1.35 8.39
C SER A 7 -1.54 -1.46 7.17
N PHE A 8 -0.43 -0.71 7.20
CA PHE A 8 0.60 -0.76 6.16
C PHE A 8 1.04 -2.21 5.89
N GLU A 9 1.26 -3.00 6.95
CA GLU A 9 1.70 -4.39 6.81
C GLU A 9 0.67 -5.28 6.11
N VAL A 10 -0.63 -5.08 6.38
CA VAL A 10 -1.70 -5.81 5.70
C VAL A 10 -1.73 -5.45 4.22
N LYS A 11 -1.56 -4.16 3.88
CA LYS A 11 -1.50 -3.72 2.47
C LYS A 11 -0.26 -4.27 1.76
N LEU A 12 0.89 -4.25 2.42
CA LEU A 12 2.12 -4.80 1.86
C LEU A 12 1.98 -6.31 1.60
N GLU A 13 1.37 -7.04 2.52
CA GLU A 13 1.13 -8.48 2.36
C GLU A 13 0.16 -8.76 1.20
N ARG A 14 -0.95 -7.99 1.10
CA ARG A 14 -1.86 -8.08 -0.05
C ARG A 14 -1.16 -7.83 -1.38
N ALA A 15 -0.28 -6.83 -1.44
CA ALA A 15 0.49 -6.54 -2.65
C ALA A 15 1.40 -7.71 -3.04
N LYS A 16 2.05 -8.38 -2.07
CA LYS A 16 2.85 -9.59 -2.34
C LYS A 16 2.00 -10.73 -2.87
N VAL A 17 0.85 -11.01 -2.26
CA VAL A 17 -0.08 -12.06 -2.71
C VAL A 17 -0.55 -11.80 -4.15
N ILE A 18 -0.82 -10.54 -4.49
CA ILE A 18 -1.20 -10.16 -5.86
C ILE A 18 -0.05 -10.42 -6.85
N LEU A 19 1.19 -10.08 -6.49
CA LEU A 19 2.36 -10.36 -7.32
C LEU A 19 2.60 -11.87 -7.53
N GLU A 20 2.40 -12.68 -6.50
CA GLU A 20 2.46 -14.14 -6.60
C GLU A 20 1.40 -14.67 -7.56
N GLN A 21 0.17 -14.15 -7.48
CA GLN A 21 -0.92 -14.53 -8.38
C GLN A 21 -0.63 -14.14 -9.83
N LEU A 22 -0.01 -12.99 -10.07
CA LEU A 22 0.42 -12.57 -11.41
C LEU A 22 1.50 -13.46 -12.02
N SER A 23 2.22 -14.22 -11.18
CA SER A 23 3.23 -15.18 -11.62
C SER A 23 2.63 -16.51 -12.08
N ASN A 24 1.31 -16.71 -11.91
CA ASN A 24 0.64 -17.93 -12.32
C ASN A 24 0.53 -18.00 -13.87
N PRO A 25 1.15 -19.00 -14.52
CA PRO A 25 1.10 -19.15 -15.97
C PRO A 25 -0.29 -19.54 -16.51
N GLU A 26 -1.20 -20.01 -15.65
CA GLU A 26 -2.59 -20.33 -16.02
C GLU A 26 -3.54 -19.11 -15.94
N LEU A 27 -3.03 -17.95 -15.49
CA LEU A 27 -3.83 -16.74 -15.35
C LEU A 27 -4.20 -16.17 -16.72
N SER A 28 -5.48 -15.88 -16.93
CA SER A 28 -5.90 -15.20 -18.15
C SER A 28 -5.37 -13.76 -18.20
N LEU A 29 -5.16 -13.23 -19.40
CA LEU A 29 -4.67 -11.85 -19.58
C LEU A 29 -5.60 -10.82 -18.92
N GLU A 30 -6.92 -11.03 -19.00
CA GLU A 30 -7.92 -10.14 -18.40
C GLU A 30 -7.81 -10.14 -16.87
N GLU A 31 -7.69 -11.32 -16.26
CA GLU A 31 -7.51 -11.46 -14.82
C GLU A 31 -6.15 -10.90 -14.38
N GLY A 32 -5.09 -11.14 -15.14
CA GLY A 32 -3.78 -10.54 -14.92
C GLY A 32 -3.84 -9.01 -14.87
N MET A 33 -4.53 -8.39 -15.83
CA MET A 33 -4.71 -6.94 -15.83
C MET A 33 -5.50 -6.43 -14.61
N LYS A 34 -6.56 -7.13 -14.21
CA LYS A 34 -7.35 -6.78 -13.01
C LYS A 34 -6.51 -6.88 -11.74
N ARG A 35 -5.79 -7.99 -11.55
CA ARG A 35 -4.90 -8.20 -10.40
C ARG A 35 -3.77 -7.18 -10.36
N TYR A 36 -3.18 -6.86 -11.51
CA TYR A 36 -2.15 -5.83 -11.60
C TYR A 36 -2.67 -4.46 -11.16
N GLN A 37 -3.85 -4.05 -11.65
CA GLN A 37 -4.48 -2.80 -11.23
C GLN A 37 -4.76 -2.77 -9.72
N GLU A 38 -5.26 -3.89 -9.15
CA GLU A 38 -5.46 -4.02 -7.71
C GLU A 38 -4.14 -3.86 -6.93
N GLY A 39 -3.07 -4.53 -7.37
CA GLY A 39 -1.76 -4.46 -6.73
C GLY A 39 -1.19 -3.04 -6.73
N ILE A 40 -1.33 -2.31 -7.85
CA ILE A 40 -0.92 -0.92 -7.95
C ILE A 40 -1.69 -0.02 -6.98
N LEU A 41 -3.01 -0.22 -6.85
CA LEU A 41 -3.82 0.55 -5.90
C LEU A 41 -3.37 0.30 -4.45
N VAL A 42 -3.18 -0.96 -4.08
CA VAL A 42 -2.74 -1.33 -2.72
C VAL A 42 -1.35 -0.75 -2.40
N LEU A 43 -0.42 -0.81 -3.36
CA LEU A 43 0.92 -0.21 -3.21
C LEU A 43 0.88 1.31 -3.09
N LYS A 44 -0.03 1.96 -3.83
CA LYS A 44 -0.23 3.42 -3.76
C LYS A 44 -0.77 3.84 -2.40
N GLU A 45 -1.73 3.11 -1.86
CA GLU A 45 -2.26 3.34 -0.52
C GLU A 45 -1.18 3.15 0.55
N ALA A 46 -0.40 2.07 0.47
CA ALA A 46 0.71 1.83 1.39
C ALA A 46 1.78 2.93 1.33
N SER A 47 2.08 3.43 0.13
CA SER A 47 3.02 4.55 -0.06
C SER A 47 2.51 5.85 0.57
N ALA A 48 1.21 6.15 0.41
CA ALA A 48 0.60 7.33 1.03
C ALA A 48 0.69 7.29 2.56
N MET A 49 0.51 6.11 3.17
CA MET A 49 0.67 5.93 4.62
C MET A 49 2.10 6.25 5.08
N ILE A 50 3.12 5.83 4.32
CA ILE A 50 4.52 6.16 4.62
C ILE A 50 4.76 7.67 4.49
N GLU A 51 4.24 8.31 3.45
CA GLU A 51 4.39 9.75 3.25
C GLU A 51 3.74 10.55 4.39
N GLU A 52 2.55 10.16 4.82
CA GLU A 52 1.87 10.79 5.96
C GLU A 52 2.66 10.61 7.26
N ALA A 53 3.21 9.42 7.50
CA ALA A 53 4.06 9.16 8.66
C ALA A 53 5.33 10.03 8.64
N LYS A 54 5.99 10.16 7.48
CA LYS A 54 7.16 11.04 7.30
C LYS A 54 6.82 12.51 7.55
N LEU A 55 5.69 12.99 7.03
CA LEU A 55 5.23 14.37 7.25
C LEU A 55 4.94 14.62 8.73
N THR A 56 4.32 13.65 9.41
CA THR A 56 4.04 13.74 10.85
C THR A 56 5.33 13.80 11.64
N TYR A 57 6.29 12.93 11.33
CA TYR A 57 7.61 12.92 11.95
C TYR A 57 8.35 14.25 11.76
N ALA A 58 8.38 14.78 10.54
CA ALA A 58 9.01 16.08 10.23
C ALA A 58 8.39 17.23 11.04
N LYS A 59 7.06 17.27 11.15
CA LYS A 59 6.35 18.28 11.97
C LYS A 59 6.64 18.17 13.46
N LEU A 60 6.87 16.96 13.97
CA LEU A 60 7.25 16.76 15.37
C LEU A 60 8.66 17.27 15.63
N GLN A 61 9.62 16.97 14.75
CA GLN A 61 10.99 17.47 14.83
C GLN A 61 11.04 19.00 14.77
N GLU A 62 10.29 19.64 13.85
CA GLU A 62 10.21 21.10 13.77
C GLU A 62 9.61 21.74 15.04
N LYS A 63 8.71 21.04 15.75
CA LYS A 63 8.14 21.50 17.02
C LYS A 63 9.13 21.36 18.17
N GLU A 64 9.90 20.29 18.22
CA GLU A 64 10.94 20.07 19.24
C GLU A 64 12.09 21.07 19.10
N GLU A 65 12.49 21.44 17.88
CA GLU A 65 13.56 22.44 17.66
C GLU A 65 13.15 23.88 17.99
N LYS A 66 11.84 24.17 18.03
CA LYS A 66 11.28 25.50 18.34
C LYS A 66 10.82 25.67 19.79
N ALA A 67 10.88 24.60 20.59
CA ALA A 67 10.50 24.57 22.00
C ALA A 67 11.74 24.73 22.90
#